data_AF-A0A2E2XDE0-F1
#
_entry.id   AF-A0A2E2XDE0-F1
#
_cell.length_a   1.000
_cell.length_b   1.000
_cell.length_c   1.000
_cell.angle_alpha   90.00
_cell.angle_beta   90.00
_cell.angle_gamma   90.00
#
_symmetry.space_group_name_H-M   'P 1'
#
loop_
_entity.id
_entity.type
_entity.pdbx_description
1 polymer ?
#
loop_
_entity_poly.entity_id
_entity_poly.type
_entity_poly.pdbx_seq_one_letter_code
_entity_poly.pdbx_strand_id
1 'polypeptide(L)'
;ELDKRRALFDLHYAGKSRNDMAFRDRLERQFGDRLHTYSSAEGERFDVTATLKAIPDDALIYACGPSRLINAVKKTARELDITHDRIRLELFS
;
A
#
# COMPACT_ATOMS: atom_id res chain seq x y z
N GLU A 1 -0.29 -1.63 -15.54
CA GLU A 1 -0.84 -0.51 -16.34
C GLU A 1 -0.18 0.81 -15.99
N LEU A 2 -0.13 1.22 -14.71
CA LEU A 2 0.53 2.46 -14.27
C LEU A 2 1.99 2.59 -14.73
N ASP A 3 2.78 1.53 -14.52
CA ASP A 3 4.16 1.44 -14.98
C ASP A 3 4.30 1.61 -16.51
N LYS A 4 3.47 0.92 -17.30
CA LYS A 4 3.43 1.04 -18.76
C LYS A 4 3.10 2.46 -19.23
N ARG A 5 2.23 3.16 -18.49
CA ARG A 5 1.84 4.55 -18.76
C ARG A 5 2.80 5.57 -18.18
N ARG A 6 3.88 5.13 -17.51
CA ARG A 6 4.81 5.98 -16.76
C ARG A 6 4.12 6.89 -15.74
N ALA A 7 2.99 6.44 -15.20
CA ALA A 7 2.35 7.14 -14.09
C ALA A 7 3.22 7.04 -12.84
N LEU A 8 3.12 8.06 -11.98
CA LEU A 8 3.75 8.06 -10.66
C LEU A 8 2.90 7.22 -9.71
N PHE A 9 3.55 6.31 -8.99
CA PHE A 9 2.92 5.47 -7.97
C PHE A 9 3.98 4.91 -7.03
N ASP A 10 3.55 4.59 -5.82
CA ASP A 10 4.30 3.81 -4.85
C ASP A 10 3.49 2.57 -4.46
N LEU A 11 4.19 1.45 -4.25
CA LEU A 11 3.61 0.17 -3.86
C LEU A 11 4.13 -0.22 -2.47
N HIS A 12 3.27 -0.12 -1.48
CA HIS A 12 3.53 -0.60 -0.12
C HIS A 12 3.03 -2.03 0.03
N TYR A 13 3.96 -2.99 0.13
CA TYR A 13 3.66 -4.42 0.19
C TYR A 13 4.08 -5.02 1.53
N ALA A 14 3.11 -5.34 2.39
CA ALA A 14 3.35 -5.91 3.71
C ALA A 14 3.02 -7.41 3.76
N GLY A 15 3.86 -8.20 4.44
CA GLY A 15 3.71 -9.64 4.56
C GLY A 15 4.23 -10.22 5.87
N LYS A 16 4.07 -11.55 6.05
CA LYS A 16 4.57 -12.27 7.22
C LYS A 16 6.10 -12.30 7.21
N SER A 17 6.66 -13.08 6.28
CA SER A 17 8.09 -13.11 5.98
C SER A 17 8.30 -12.60 4.55
N ARG A 18 9.49 -12.11 4.23
CA ARG A 18 9.81 -11.78 2.83
C ARG A 18 9.58 -12.99 1.92
N ASN A 19 9.92 -14.20 2.35
CA ASN A 19 9.79 -15.41 1.54
C ASN A 19 8.35 -15.83 1.25
N ASP A 20 7.41 -15.44 2.11
CA ASP A 20 5.98 -15.70 1.89
C ASP A 20 5.30 -14.62 1.02
N MET A 21 6.02 -13.56 0.67
CA MET A 21 5.49 -12.47 -0.17
C MET A 21 5.56 -12.86 -1.65
N ALA A 22 4.42 -13.32 -2.16
CA ALA A 22 4.27 -13.69 -3.56
C ALA A 22 4.75 -12.57 -4.50
N PHE A 23 5.49 -12.96 -5.54
CA PHE A 23 6.01 -12.05 -6.57
C PHE A 23 7.00 -10.98 -6.10
N ARG A 24 7.44 -10.97 -4.83
CA ARG A 24 8.39 -9.97 -4.29
C ARG A 24 9.58 -9.71 -5.21
N ASP A 25 10.34 -10.75 -5.58
CA ASP A 25 11.54 -10.60 -6.41
C ASP A 25 11.24 -10.03 -7.79
N ARG A 26 10.07 -10.33 -8.35
CA ARG A 26 9.63 -9.78 -9.63
C ARG A 26 9.28 -8.29 -9.48
N LEU A 27 8.55 -7.94 -8.43
CA LEU A 27 8.14 -6.57 -8.13
C LEU A 27 9.37 -5.70 -7.85
N GLU A 28 10.35 -6.21 -7.11
CA GLU A 28 11.60 -5.52 -6.80
C GLU A 28 12.40 -5.21 -8.06
N ARG A 29 12.59 -6.21 -8.94
CA ARG A 29 13.24 -6.00 -10.24
C ARG A 29 12.50 -5.01 -11.15
N GLN A 30 11.17 -4.96 -11.06
CA GLN A 30 10.36 -4.14 -11.97
C GLN A 30 10.18 -2.71 -11.47
N PHE A 31 9.96 -2.52 -10.17
CA PHE A 31 9.55 -1.24 -9.60
C PHE A 31 10.65 -0.54 -8.79
N GLY A 32 11.71 -1.26 -8.39
CA GLY A 32 12.85 -0.69 -7.67
C GLY A 32 12.41 0.16 -6.49
N ASP A 33 12.83 1.43 -6.49
CA ASP A 33 12.58 2.40 -5.42
C ASP A 33 11.09 2.68 -5.14
N ARG A 34 10.19 2.32 -6.06
CA ARG A 34 8.73 2.47 -5.87
C ARG A 34 8.11 1.31 -5.09
N LEU A 35 8.87 0.26 -4.79
CA LEU A 35 8.41 -0.86 -3.97
C LEU A 35 8.94 -0.70 -2.54
N HIS A 36 8.02 -0.61 -1.60
CA HIS A 36 8.32 -0.61 -0.17
C HIS A 36 7.79 -1.89 0.46
N THR A 37 8.68 -2.76 0.93
CA THR A 37 8.31 -4.03 1.55
C THR A 37 8.37 -3.96 3.07
N TYR A 38 7.43 -4.62 3.74
CA TYR A 38 7.42 -4.70 5.21
C TYR A 38 7.22 -6.16 5.65
N SER A 39 8.22 -6.75 6.30
CA SER A 39 8.13 -8.09 6.87
C SER A 39 7.84 -8.05 8.36
N SER A 40 6.70 -8.63 8.75
CA SER A 40 6.35 -8.66 10.16
C SER A 40 7.23 -9.58 11.02
N ALA A 41 7.84 -10.61 10.42
CA ALA A 41 8.85 -11.48 11.03
C ALA A 41 10.17 -10.74 11.33
N GLU A 42 10.50 -9.71 10.54
CA GLU A 42 11.66 -8.84 10.76
C GLU A 42 11.33 -7.66 11.69
N GLY A 43 10.11 -7.62 12.25
CA GLY A 43 9.65 -6.54 13.12
C GLY A 43 9.16 -5.30 12.38
N GLU A 44 9.20 -5.29 11.04
CA GLU A 44 8.76 -4.16 10.23
C GLU A 44 7.23 -4.07 10.20
N ARG A 45 6.71 -2.84 10.12
CA ARG A 45 5.27 -2.58 10.03
C ARG A 45 5.03 -1.47 9.01
N PHE A 46 4.01 -1.67 8.18
CA PHE A 46 3.51 -0.62 7.31
C PHE A 46 2.76 0.42 8.16
N ASP A 47 3.28 1.64 8.21
CA ASP A 47 2.62 2.76 8.87
C ASP A 47 1.67 3.46 7.88
N VAL A 48 0.40 3.05 7.95
CA VAL A 48 -0.68 3.62 7.14
C VAL A 48 -0.83 5.12 7.38
N THR A 49 -0.67 5.58 8.63
CA THR A 49 -0.87 6.98 9.00
C THR A 49 0.21 7.87 8.46
N ALA A 50 1.48 7.49 8.63
CA ALA A 50 2.59 8.24 8.06
C ALA A 50 2.50 8.28 6.52
N THR A 51 2.13 7.16 5.90
CA THR A 51 2.03 7.06 4.44
C THR A 51 0.91 7.95 3.91
N LEU A 52 -0.31 7.85 4.42
CA LEU A 52 -1.44 8.66 3.94
C LEU A 52 -1.30 10.16 4.25
N LYS A 53 -0.47 10.55 5.22
CA LYS A 53 -0.13 11.97 5.44
C LYS A 53 0.85 12.54 4.42
N ALA A 54 1.63 11.67 3.77
CA ALA A 54 2.70 12.07 2.85
C ALA A 54 2.29 12.02 1.38
N ILE A 55 1.11 11.47 1.04
CA ILE A 55 0.65 11.38 -0.34
C ILE A 55 0.21 12.76 -0.88
N PRO A 56 0.33 12.98 -2.21
CA PRO A 56 -0.26 14.13 -2.87
C PRO A 56 -1.78 14.26 -2.69
N ASP A 57 -2.30 15.49 -2.78
CA ASP A 57 -3.73 15.81 -2.63
C ASP A 57 -4.62 15.21 -3.74
N ASP A 58 -4.05 14.78 -4.86
CA ASP A 58 -4.74 14.16 -5.98
C ASP A 58 -4.49 12.64 -6.10
N ALA A 59 -3.67 12.07 -5.19
CA ALA A 59 -3.32 10.66 -5.25
C ALA A 59 -4.55 9.76 -5.05
N LEU A 60 -4.65 8.72 -5.87
CA LEU A 60 -5.63 7.63 -5.72
C LEU A 60 -5.02 6.51 -4.86
N ILE A 61 -5.79 6.05 -3.88
CA ILE A 61 -5.38 5.00 -2.94
C ILE A 61 -6.08 3.71 -3.31
N TYR A 62 -5.29 2.67 -3.58
CA TYR A 62 -5.77 1.32 -3.78
C TYR A 62 -5.20 0.45 -2.66
N ALA A 63 -6.07 -0.27 -1.95
CA ALA A 63 -5.64 -1.20 -0.91
C ALA A 63 -6.42 -2.52 -0.97
N CYS A 64 -5.68 -3.61 -0.90
CA CYS A 64 -6.21 -4.96 -0.70
C CYS A 64 -5.46 -5.64 0.44
N GLY A 65 -6.13 -6.56 1.14
CA GLY A 65 -5.50 -7.31 2.22
C GLY A 65 -6.45 -7.64 3.37
N PRO A 66 -5.91 -8.05 4.53
CA PRO A 66 -6.71 -8.48 5.67
C PRO A 66 -7.55 -7.31 6.21
N SER A 67 -8.71 -7.61 6.81
CA SER A 67 -9.66 -6.60 7.30
C SER A 67 -9.01 -5.59 8.25
N ARG A 68 -7.98 -5.98 9.00
CA ARG A 68 -7.18 -5.07 9.85
C ARG A 68 -6.53 -3.94 9.04
N LEU A 69 -5.87 -4.26 7.92
CA LEU A 69 -5.23 -3.26 7.05
C LEU A 69 -6.29 -2.34 6.45
N ILE A 70 -7.37 -2.92 5.91
CA ILE A 70 -8.42 -2.15 5.27
C ILE A 70 -9.11 -1.20 6.25
N ASN A 71 -9.38 -1.66 7.49
CA ASN A 71 -9.94 -0.83 8.53
C ASN A 71 -8.99 0.30 8.95
N ALA A 72 -7.68 0.04 9.00
CA ALA A 72 -6.68 1.07 9.26
C ALA A 72 -6.69 2.15 8.16
N VAL A 73 -6.66 1.75 6.88
CA VAL A 73 -6.74 2.68 5.73
C VAL A 73 -8.03 3.51 5.78
N LYS A 74 -9.20 2.86 5.98
CA LYS A 74 -10.48 3.56 6.11
C LYS A 74 -10.50 4.56 7.25
N LYS A 75 -9.97 4.19 8.42
CA LYS A 75 -9.96 5.03 9.61
C LYS A 75 -9.06 6.24 9.39
N THR A 76 -7.80 6.00 9.01
CA THR A 76 -6.81 7.06 8.75
C THR A 76 -7.29 8.02 7.66
N ALA A 77 -7.87 7.50 6.57
CA ALA A 77 -8.40 8.35 5.52
C ALA A 77 -9.49 9.31 6.01
N ARG A 78 -10.41 8.83 6.86
CA ARG A 78 -11.44 9.68 7.48
C ARG A 78 -10.83 10.73 8.41
N GLU A 79 -9.80 10.37 9.17
CA GLU A 79 -9.10 11.30 10.07
C GLU A 79 -8.33 12.38 9.32
N LEU A 80 -7.97 12.14 8.05
CA LEU A 80 -7.26 13.06 7.17
C LEU A 80 -8.18 13.73 6.14
N ASP A 81 -9.50 13.59 6.28
CA ASP A 81 -10.50 14.13 5.34
C ASP A 81 -10.28 13.73 3.87
N ILE A 82 -9.67 12.56 3.63
CA ILE A 82 -9.48 12.02 2.28
C ILE A 82 -10.82 11.51 1.77
N THR A 83 -11.25 12.07 0.65
CA THR A 83 -12.55 11.79 0.05
C THR A 83 -12.66 10.33 -0.43
N HIS A 84 -13.85 9.74 -0.27
CA HIS A 84 -14.08 8.33 -0.57
C HIS A 84 -13.85 7.97 -2.05
N ASP A 85 -14.04 8.93 -2.96
CA ASP A 85 -13.80 8.79 -4.39
C ASP A 85 -12.31 8.67 -4.76
N ARG A 86 -11.40 8.99 -3.84
CA ARG A 86 -9.97 8.73 -3.98
C ARG A 86 -9.54 7.36 -3.48
N ILE A 87 -10.42 6.60 -2.83
CA ILE A 87 -10.06 5.34 -2.17
C ILE A 87 -10.80 4.17 -2.81
N ARG A 88 -10.06 3.12 -3.16
CA ARG A 88 -10.58 1.86 -3.71
C ARG A 88 -10.08 0.72 -2.85
N LEU A 89 -11.01 -0.04 -2.28
CA LEU A 89 -10.71 -1.07 -1.30
C LEU A 89 -11.28 -2.38 -1.80
N GLU A 90 -10.44 -3.42 -1.78
CA GLU A 90 -10.85 -4.78 -2.07
C GLU A 90 -10.56 -5.66 -0.85
N LEU A 91 -11.61 -6.27 -0.30
CA LEU A 91 -11.49 -7.27 0.76
C LEU A 91 -11.63 -8.65 0.14
N PHE A 92 -10.74 -9.56 0.50
CA PHE A 92 -10.78 -10.96 0.03
C PHE A 92 -11.40 -11.90 1.07
N SER A 93 -11.99 -11.35 2.15
CA SER A 93 -12.73 -12.06 3.20
C SER A 93 -13.68 -11.12 3.93
#